data_AF-A0A5Q2NS14-F1
#
_entry.id   AF-A0A5Q2NS14-F1
#
_cell.length_a   1.000
_cell.length_b   1.000
_cell.length_c   1.000
_cell.angle_alpha   90.00
_cell.angle_beta   90.00
_cell.angle_gamma   90.00
#
_symmetry.space_group_name_H-M   'P 1'
#
loop_
_entity.id
_entity.type
_entity.pdbx_description
1 polymer ?
#
loop_
_entity_poly.entity_id
_entity_poly.type
_entity_poly.pdbx_seq_one_letter_code
_entity_poly.pdbx_strand_id
1 'polypeptide(L)'
;MAKKDRLKEFTLKRINKIEDIWVKHSIIVCLIIGFLSGALHFFGLITNIRNLMGNVVSFASIVIGVTGVFLTLLITLDDSDVMKRIREFFPAFRLNLYHSLRSQINLGLAVVVGSIIITSLPQAPYRFLASIGVSIWSYFFWYMSLGAFYAVKLVTDIIVKNFDFPQRKSRQ
;
A
#
# COMPACT_ATOMS: atom_id res chain seq x y z
N MET A 1 28.39 8.56 22.96
CA MET A 1 27.61 8.80 21.71
C MET A 1 27.68 7.63 20.73
N ALA A 2 28.85 7.08 20.39
CA ALA A 2 29.04 6.05 19.35
C ALA A 2 28.30 4.68 19.48
N LYS A 3 27.68 4.36 20.62
CA LYS A 3 26.90 3.11 20.78
C LYS A 3 25.43 3.28 20.34
N LYS A 4 24.88 4.48 20.48
CA LYS A 4 23.48 4.81 20.11
C LYS A 4 23.34 4.93 18.59
N ASP A 5 24.37 5.46 17.93
CA ASP A 5 24.40 5.61 16.47
C ASP A 5 24.57 4.27 15.75
N ARG A 6 25.41 3.37 16.29
CA ARG A 6 25.55 1.99 15.77
C ARG A 6 24.28 1.15 15.92
N LEU A 7 23.52 1.36 17.00
CA LEU A 7 22.24 0.67 17.18
C LEU A 7 21.20 1.13 16.15
N LYS A 8 21.12 2.44 15.90
CA LYS A 8 20.26 3.03 14.88
C LYS A 8 20.59 2.52 13.48
N GLU A 9 21.87 2.49 13.13
CA GLU A 9 22.34 2.02 11.83
C GLU A 9 22.00 0.53 11.60
N PHE A 10 22.14 -0.31 12.64
CA PHE A 10 21.78 -1.72 12.56
C PHE A 10 20.27 -1.92 12.41
N THR A 11 19.44 -1.14 13.13
CA THR A 11 17.97 -1.20 13.00
C THR A 11 17.51 -0.76 11.62
N LEU A 12 18.06 0.33 11.07
CA LEU A 12 17.74 0.82 9.72
C LEU A 12 18.09 -0.22 8.65
N LYS A 13 19.27 -0.85 8.75
CA LYS A 13 19.67 -1.92 7.82
C LYS A 13 18.74 -3.13 7.87
N ARG A 14 18.23 -3.51 9.04
CA ARG A 14 17.27 -4.61 9.17
C ARG A 14 15.89 -4.23 8.62
N ILE A 15 15.41 -3.03 8.92
CA ILE A 15 14.11 -2.54 8.42
C ILE A 15 14.13 -2.51 6.90
N ASN A 16 15.17 -1.94 6.30
CA ASN A 16 15.30 -1.87 4.83
C ASN A 16 15.35 -3.26 4.18
N LYS A 17 16.07 -4.22 4.78
CA LYS A 17 16.10 -5.60 4.27
C LYS A 17 14.74 -6.30 4.34
N ILE A 18 14.03 -6.13 5.45
CA ILE A 18 12.68 -6.69 5.60
C ILE A 18 11.78 -6.09 4.54
N GLU A 19 11.85 -4.78 4.37
CA GLU A 19 11.05 -4.05 3.39
C GLU A 19 11.34 -4.49 1.94
N ASP A 20 12.60 -4.64 1.55
CA ASP A 20 12.98 -5.11 0.21
C ASP A 20 12.43 -6.52 -0.06
N ILE A 21 12.51 -7.42 0.93
CA ILE A 21 11.92 -8.76 0.84
C ILE A 21 10.41 -8.67 0.71
N TRP A 22 9.77 -7.76 1.46
CA TRP A 22 8.33 -7.58 1.51
C TRP A 22 7.77 -7.00 0.21
N VAL A 23 8.47 -6.05 -0.41
CA VAL A 23 8.10 -5.49 -1.73
C VAL A 23 8.32 -6.54 -2.81
N LYS A 24 9.47 -7.22 -2.81
CA LYS A 24 9.84 -8.20 -3.83
C LYS A 24 8.93 -9.43 -3.85
N HIS A 25 8.45 -9.89 -2.69
CA HIS A 25 7.60 -11.08 -2.56
C HIS A 25 6.18 -10.74 -2.09
N SER A 26 5.72 -9.51 -2.32
CA SER A 26 4.41 -9.01 -1.86
C SER A 26 3.25 -9.95 -2.17
N ILE A 27 3.22 -10.54 -3.37
CA ILE A 27 2.19 -11.52 -3.78
C ILE A 27 2.21 -12.77 -2.89
N ILE A 28 3.39 -13.35 -2.67
CA ILE A 28 3.55 -14.58 -1.87
C ILE A 28 3.19 -14.31 -0.41
N VAL A 29 3.60 -13.17 0.12
CA VAL A 29 3.28 -12.78 1.50
C VAL A 29 1.79 -12.58 1.69
N CYS A 30 1.12 -11.91 0.75
CA CYS A 30 -0.34 -11.77 0.78
C CYS A 30 -1.07 -13.11 0.68
N LEU A 31 -0.57 -14.05 -0.14
CA LEU A 31 -1.14 -15.40 -0.23
C LEU A 31 -1.02 -16.16 1.09
N ILE A 32 0.15 -16.14 1.72
CA ILE A 32 0.38 -16.81 3.01
C ILE A 32 -0.52 -16.21 4.10
N ILE A 33 -0.59 -14.88 4.20
CA ILE A 33 -1.40 -14.20 5.22
C ILE A 33 -2.90 -14.40 4.94
N GLY A 34 -3.32 -14.36 3.68
CA GLY A 34 -4.71 -14.63 3.29
C GLY A 34 -5.14 -16.05 3.65
N PHE A 35 -4.31 -17.05 3.31
CA PHE A 35 -4.56 -18.44 3.69
C PHE A 35 -4.58 -18.64 5.20
N LEU A 36 -3.62 -18.05 5.92
CA LEU A 36 -3.56 -18.12 7.38
C LEU A 36 -4.81 -17.50 8.02
N SER A 37 -5.27 -16.35 7.51
CA SER A 37 -6.50 -15.68 8.00
C SER A 37 -7.74 -16.57 7.79
N GLY A 38 -7.83 -17.25 6.65
CA GLY A 38 -8.87 -18.23 6.37
C GLY A 38 -8.84 -19.44 7.28
N ALA A 39 -7.65 -20.02 7.49
CA ALA A 39 -7.45 -21.15 8.39
C ALA A 39 -7.84 -20.80 9.83
N LEU A 40 -7.41 -19.63 10.32
CA LEU A 40 -7.79 -19.10 11.64
C LEU A 40 -9.31 -18.93 11.78
N HIS A 41 -9.98 -18.45 10.74
CA HIS A 41 -11.44 -18.35 10.71
C HIS A 41 -12.11 -19.73 10.73
N PHE A 42 -11.54 -20.72 10.02
CA PHE A 42 -12.05 -22.10 10.01
C PHE A 42 -11.98 -22.75 11.39
N PHE A 43 -10.89 -22.54 12.13
CA PHE A 43 -10.73 -23.02 13.51
C PHE A 43 -11.57 -22.24 14.54
N GLY A 44 -12.29 -21.19 14.12
CA GLY A 44 -13.13 -20.38 15.00
C GLY A 44 -12.34 -19.45 15.93
N LEU A 45 -11.05 -19.22 15.67
CA LEU A 45 -10.22 -18.28 16.42
C LEU A 45 -10.57 -16.82 16.07
N ILE A 46 -11.06 -16.58 14.85
CA ILE A 46 -11.52 -15.27 14.39
C ILE A 46 -13.00 -15.38 14.00
N THR A 47 -13.91 -15.07 14.92
CA THR A 47 -15.37 -15.12 14.71
C THR A 47 -15.99 -13.76 14.40
N ASN A 48 -15.27 -12.68 14.69
CA ASN A 48 -15.77 -11.30 14.64
C ASN A 48 -15.33 -10.52 13.38
N ILE A 49 -15.06 -11.19 12.28
CA ILE A 49 -14.57 -10.53 11.05
C ILE A 49 -15.55 -9.50 10.50
N ARG A 50 -16.87 -9.75 10.63
CA ARG A 50 -17.90 -8.80 10.20
C ARG A 50 -17.88 -7.51 11.02
N ASN A 51 -17.51 -7.58 12.30
CA ASN A 51 -17.38 -6.41 13.16
C ASN A 51 -16.15 -5.57 12.79
N LEU A 52 -15.11 -6.22 12.25
CA LEU A 52 -13.90 -5.54 11.77
C LEU A 52 -14.07 -4.89 10.39
N MET A 53 -15.11 -5.30 9.64
CA MET A 53 -15.31 -4.87 8.26
C MET A 53 -15.48 -3.35 8.12
N GLY A 54 -16.18 -2.72 9.07
CA GLY A 54 -16.34 -1.26 9.09
C GLY A 54 -14.99 -0.54 9.18
N ASN A 55 -14.11 -1.01 10.06
CA ASN A 55 -12.76 -0.46 10.20
C ASN A 55 -11.93 -0.64 8.94
N VAL A 56 -12.08 -1.78 8.26
CA VAL A 56 -11.40 -2.05 6.99
C VAL A 56 -11.90 -1.12 5.88
N VAL A 57 -13.21 -0.89 5.80
CA VAL A 57 -13.78 0.07 4.83
C VAL A 57 -13.27 1.48 5.10
N SER A 58 -13.22 1.91 6.37
CA SER A 58 -12.65 3.21 6.74
C SER A 58 -11.16 3.31 6.35
N PHE A 59 -10.37 2.28 6.65
CA PHE A 59 -8.95 2.24 6.27
C PHE A 59 -8.76 2.30 4.74
N ALA A 60 -9.51 1.49 3.99
CA ALA A 60 -9.46 1.50 2.53
C ALA A 60 -9.86 2.87 1.97
N SER A 61 -10.85 3.53 2.56
CA SER A 61 -11.28 4.88 2.16
C SER A 61 -10.18 5.92 2.39
N ILE A 62 -9.45 5.84 3.50
CA ILE A 62 -8.29 6.71 3.75
C ILE A 62 -7.19 6.46 2.71
N VAL A 63 -6.88 5.19 2.42
CA VAL A 63 -5.89 4.82 1.41
C VAL A 63 -6.27 5.37 0.04
N ILE A 64 -7.53 5.22 -0.38
CA ILE A 64 -8.04 5.79 -1.64
C ILE A 64 -7.89 7.32 -1.63
N GLY A 65 -8.26 7.98 -0.53
CA GLY A 65 -8.16 9.44 -0.40
C GLY A 65 -6.73 9.94 -0.54
N VAL A 66 -5.78 9.36 0.21
CA VAL A 66 -4.36 9.72 0.16
C VAL A 66 -3.79 9.47 -1.24
N THR A 67 -4.10 8.32 -1.83
CA THR A 67 -3.65 7.96 -3.18
C THR A 67 -4.23 8.92 -4.23
N GLY A 68 -5.49 9.32 -4.07
CA GLY A 68 -6.16 10.30 -4.93
C GLY A 68 -5.52 11.69 -4.84
N VAL A 69 -5.14 12.14 -3.64
CA VAL A 69 -4.39 13.39 -3.46
C VAL A 69 -3.04 13.33 -4.18
N PHE A 70 -2.30 12.22 -4.04
CA PHE A 70 -1.04 12.04 -4.76
C PHE A 70 -1.21 11.99 -6.27
N LEU A 71 -2.29 11.38 -6.76
CA LEU A 71 -2.60 11.35 -8.19
C LEU A 71 -2.90 12.76 -8.72
N THR A 72 -3.68 13.55 -7.97
CA THR A 72 -3.96 14.95 -8.32
C THR A 72 -2.68 15.78 -8.33
N LEU A 73 -1.81 15.64 -7.32
CA LEU A 73 -0.51 16.30 -7.28
C LEU A 73 0.37 15.91 -8.46
N LEU A 74 0.36 14.63 -8.85
CA LEU A 74 1.11 14.15 -10.00
C LEU A 74 0.62 14.83 -11.29
N ILE A 75 -0.70 14.97 -11.46
CA ILE A 75 -1.31 15.62 -12.63
C ILE A 75 -1.01 17.13 -12.63
N THR A 76 -1.18 17.82 -11.51
CA THR A 76 -0.94 19.28 -11.44
C THR A 76 0.54 19.63 -11.59
N LEU A 77 1.45 18.74 -11.17
CA LEU A 77 2.88 18.89 -11.38
C LEU A 77 3.34 18.49 -12.79
N ASP A 78 2.52 17.84 -13.62
CA ASP A 78 2.94 17.38 -14.97
C ASP A 78 3.32 18.57 -15.88
N ASP A 79 2.68 19.73 -15.68
CA ASP A 79 3.01 20.96 -16.41
C ASP A 79 4.20 21.75 -15.82
N SER A 80 4.69 21.35 -14.64
CA SER A 80 5.80 22.02 -13.97
C SER A 80 7.17 21.71 -14.59
N ASP A 81 8.10 22.66 -14.53
CA ASP A 81 9.47 22.50 -15.03
C ASP A 81 10.29 21.44 -14.27
N VAL A 82 9.80 21.01 -13.10
CA VAL A 82 10.39 19.91 -12.32
C VAL A 82 10.04 18.56 -12.96
N MET A 83 8.78 18.34 -13.32
CA MET A 83 8.35 17.08 -13.94
C MET A 83 8.90 16.93 -15.37
N LYS A 84 9.06 18.02 -16.12
CA LYS A 84 9.74 18.02 -17.42
C LYS A 84 11.18 17.50 -17.30
N ARG A 85 11.94 17.98 -16.31
CA ARG A 85 13.30 17.46 -16.02
C ARG A 85 13.31 16.00 -15.61
N ILE A 86 12.38 15.57 -14.74
CA ILE A 86 12.28 14.15 -14.35
C ILE A 86 11.94 13.27 -15.55
N ARG A 87 11.10 13.74 -16.48
CA ARG A 87 10.73 13.02 -17.71
C ARG A 87 11.92 12.82 -18.65
N GLU A 88 12.86 13.75 -18.69
CA GLU A 88 14.11 13.62 -19.48
C GLU A 88 15.01 12.50 -18.95
N PHE A 89 15.13 12.36 -17.62
CA PHE A 89 15.95 11.31 -17.00
C PHE A 89 15.22 9.97 -16.86
N PHE A 90 13.90 9.99 -16.65
CA PHE A 90 13.08 8.79 -16.43
C PHE A 90 11.74 8.88 -17.19
N PRO A 91 11.73 8.64 -18.51
CA PRO A 91 10.54 8.82 -19.34
C PRO A 91 9.37 7.89 -18.96
N ALA A 92 9.67 6.70 -18.42
CA ALA A 92 8.67 5.73 -17.97
C ALA A 92 8.14 6.00 -16.56
N PHE A 93 8.79 6.87 -15.77
CA PHE A 93 8.45 7.08 -14.37
C PHE A 93 7.03 7.63 -14.19
N ARG A 94 6.63 8.59 -15.02
CA ARG A 94 5.29 9.20 -15.00
C ARG A 94 4.21 8.14 -15.20
N LEU A 95 4.32 7.36 -16.27
CA LEU A 95 3.33 6.33 -16.62
C LEU A 95 3.25 5.26 -15.53
N ASN A 96 4.40 4.80 -15.03
CA ASN A 96 4.45 3.79 -13.98
C ASN A 96 3.84 4.29 -12.68
N LEU A 97 4.12 5.54 -12.28
CA LEU A 97 3.58 6.13 -11.07
C LEU A 97 2.06 6.37 -11.19
N TYR A 98 1.61 6.90 -12.33
CA TYR A 98 0.20 7.07 -12.63
C TYR A 98 -0.56 5.74 -12.60
N HIS A 99 -0.05 4.71 -13.29
CA HIS A 99 -0.65 3.37 -13.29
C HIS A 99 -0.66 2.74 -11.90
N SER A 100 0.41 2.89 -11.14
CA SER A 100 0.51 2.38 -9.78
C SER A 100 -0.54 3.03 -8.86
N LEU A 101 -0.62 4.37 -8.84
CA LEU A 101 -1.59 5.10 -8.03
C LEU A 101 -3.04 4.76 -8.44
N ARG A 102 -3.32 4.71 -9.74
CA ARG A 102 -4.64 4.31 -10.24
C ARG A 102 -4.99 2.87 -9.87
N SER A 103 -4.02 1.96 -9.95
CA SER A 103 -4.21 0.56 -9.54
C SER A 103 -4.54 0.46 -8.05
N GLN A 104 -3.86 1.23 -7.18
CA GLN A 104 -4.16 1.27 -5.74
C GLN A 104 -5.57 1.78 -5.45
N ILE A 105 -6.05 2.81 -6.15
CA ILE A 105 -7.44 3.28 -6.03
C ILE A 105 -8.42 2.17 -6.40
N ASN A 106 -8.20 1.48 -7.52
CA ASN A 106 -9.05 0.38 -7.96
C ASN A 106 -9.06 -0.79 -6.96
N LEU A 107 -7.90 -1.14 -6.40
CA LEU A 107 -7.78 -2.17 -5.37
C LEU A 107 -8.49 -1.77 -4.09
N GLY A 108 -8.37 -0.51 -3.67
CA GLY A 108 -9.11 0.03 -2.53
C GLY A 108 -10.62 -0.07 -2.74
N LEU A 109 -11.11 0.34 -3.91
CA LEU A 109 -12.52 0.20 -4.26
C LEU A 109 -12.97 -1.27 -4.26
N ALA A 110 -12.16 -2.19 -4.78
CA ALA A 110 -12.45 -3.62 -4.75
C ALA A 110 -12.56 -4.16 -3.31
N VAL A 111 -11.68 -3.72 -2.39
CA VAL A 111 -11.75 -4.06 -0.97
C VAL A 111 -13.01 -3.51 -0.32
N VAL A 112 -13.38 -2.25 -0.62
CA VAL A 112 -14.62 -1.64 -0.09
C VAL A 112 -15.86 -2.38 -0.59
N VAL A 113 -15.97 -2.63 -1.90
CA VAL A 113 -17.10 -3.34 -2.50
C VAL A 113 -17.19 -4.77 -1.97
N GLY A 114 -16.07 -5.49 -1.92
CA GLY A 114 -16.01 -6.83 -1.35
C GLY A 114 -16.43 -6.85 0.12
N SER A 115 -16.06 -5.80 0.87
CA SER A 115 -16.45 -5.65 2.26
C SER A 115 -17.95 -5.44 2.44
N ILE A 116 -18.56 -4.58 1.61
CA ILE A 116 -20.00 -4.33 1.59
C ILE A 116 -20.75 -5.62 1.26
N ILE A 117 -20.32 -6.37 0.23
CA ILE A 117 -20.94 -7.62 -0.18
C ILE A 117 -20.97 -8.63 0.98
N ILE A 118 -19.82 -8.83 1.65
CA ILE A 118 -19.72 -9.75 2.79
C ILE A 118 -20.60 -9.31 3.97
N THR A 119 -20.69 -8.00 4.24
CA THR A 119 -21.56 -7.49 5.32
C THR A 119 -23.04 -7.60 4.99
N SER A 120 -23.42 -7.53 3.72
CA SER A 120 -24.82 -7.61 3.27
C SER A 120 -25.34 -9.04 3.16
N LEU A 121 -24.46 -10.03 2.96
CA LEU A 121 -24.85 -11.44 2.89
C LEU A 121 -25.22 -12.00 4.28
N PRO A 122 -26.30 -12.79 4.44
CA PRO A 122 -26.58 -13.45 5.72
C PRO A 122 -25.42 -14.36 6.15
N GLN A 123 -25.31 -14.65 7.46
CA GLN A 123 -24.25 -15.52 7.95
C GLN A 123 -24.32 -16.87 7.24
N ALA A 124 -23.23 -17.25 6.56
CA ALA A 124 -23.20 -18.47 5.77
C ALA A 124 -23.35 -19.70 6.69
N PRO A 125 -24.26 -20.64 6.38
CA PRO A 125 -24.47 -21.83 7.20
C PRO A 125 -23.27 -22.77 7.19
N TYR A 126 -22.46 -22.74 6.12
CA TYR A 126 -21.26 -23.56 5.97
C TYR A 126 -19.99 -22.77 6.32
N ARG A 127 -19.32 -23.16 7.41
CA ARG A 127 -18.05 -22.56 7.88
C ARG A 127 -16.94 -22.58 6.83
N PHE A 128 -16.93 -23.60 5.98
CA PHE A 128 -15.95 -23.74 4.91
C PHE A 128 -16.08 -22.63 3.85
N LEU A 129 -17.31 -22.32 3.43
CA LEU A 129 -17.59 -21.26 2.45
C LEU A 129 -17.21 -19.88 3.01
N ALA A 130 -17.48 -19.65 4.29
CA ALA A 130 -17.08 -18.43 4.98
C ALA A 130 -15.55 -18.27 5.05
N SER A 131 -14.82 -19.36 5.32
CA SER A 131 -13.35 -19.36 5.37
C SER A 131 -12.72 -19.02 4.01
N ILE A 132 -13.26 -19.55 2.91
CA ILE A 132 -12.80 -19.21 1.54
C ILE A 132 -13.01 -17.71 1.29
N GLY A 133 -14.20 -17.19 1.58
CA GLY A 133 -14.50 -15.77 1.43
C GLY A 133 -13.56 -14.87 2.23
N VAL A 134 -13.28 -15.23 3.48
CA VAL A 134 -12.31 -14.53 4.34
C VAL A 134 -10.90 -14.59 3.79
N SER A 135 -10.49 -15.73 3.22
CA SER A 135 -9.15 -15.91 2.66
C SER A 135 -8.93 -14.99 1.46
N ILE A 136 -9.89 -14.99 0.53
CA ILE A 136 -9.85 -14.17 -0.69
C ILE A 136 -9.91 -12.69 -0.30
N TRP A 137 -10.82 -12.31 0.58
CA TRP A 137 -10.93 -10.92 1.05
C TRP A 137 -9.66 -10.44 1.75
N SER A 138 -9.10 -11.26 2.65
CA SER A 138 -7.88 -10.93 3.38
C SER A 138 -6.69 -10.76 2.45
N TYR A 139 -6.59 -11.58 1.39
CA TYR A 139 -5.60 -11.39 0.33
C TYR A 139 -5.68 -9.98 -0.29
N PHE A 140 -6.88 -9.55 -0.72
CA PHE A 140 -7.06 -8.22 -1.30
C PHE A 140 -6.76 -7.10 -0.31
N PHE A 141 -7.20 -7.24 0.94
CA PHE A 141 -6.94 -6.26 2.00
C PHE A 141 -5.43 -6.06 2.23
N TRP A 142 -4.66 -7.14 2.36
CA TRP A 142 -3.23 -7.05 2.57
C TRP A 142 -2.50 -6.55 1.34
N TYR A 143 -2.91 -6.98 0.14
CA TYR A 143 -2.32 -6.49 -1.10
C TYR A 143 -2.50 -4.99 -1.28
N MET A 144 -3.70 -4.47 -0.99
CA MET A 144 -3.95 -3.03 -0.94
C MET A 144 -3.11 -2.33 0.13
N SER A 145 -3.03 -2.87 1.35
CA SER A 145 -2.29 -2.26 2.45
C SER A 145 -0.80 -2.11 2.13
N LEU A 146 -0.17 -3.16 1.58
CA LEU A 146 1.23 -3.12 1.17
C LEU A 146 1.47 -2.12 0.05
N GLY A 147 0.58 -2.12 -0.95
CA GLY A 147 0.63 -1.17 -2.05
C GLY A 147 0.54 0.28 -1.60
N ALA A 148 -0.31 0.56 -0.61
CA ALA A 148 -0.46 1.88 -0.01
C ALA A 148 0.81 2.32 0.74
N PHE A 149 1.39 1.45 1.57
CA PHE A 149 2.63 1.75 2.27
C PHE A 149 3.78 2.02 1.29
N TYR A 150 3.89 1.22 0.24
CA TYR A 150 4.89 1.42 -0.80
C TYR A 150 4.69 2.73 -1.55
N ALA A 151 3.45 3.08 -1.90
CA ALA A 151 3.13 4.34 -2.57
C ALA A 151 3.52 5.56 -1.70
N VAL A 152 3.18 5.54 -0.42
CA VAL A 152 3.55 6.61 0.53
C VAL A 152 5.07 6.74 0.66
N LYS A 153 5.78 5.61 0.78
CA LYS A 153 7.24 5.64 0.85
C LYS A 153 7.85 6.19 -0.43
N LEU A 154 7.41 5.71 -1.58
CA LEU A 154 7.89 6.18 -2.88
C LEU A 154 7.70 7.69 -3.03
N VAL A 155 6.53 8.21 -2.66
CA VAL A 155 6.27 9.66 -2.65
C VAL A 155 7.22 10.39 -1.69
N THR A 156 7.41 9.87 -0.48
CA THR A 156 8.31 10.46 0.51
C THR A 156 9.75 10.47 0.03
N ASP A 157 10.23 9.38 -0.57
CA ASP A 157 11.59 9.26 -1.11
C ASP A 157 11.80 10.23 -2.29
N ILE A 158 10.79 10.46 -3.13
CA ILE A 158 10.85 11.48 -4.19
C ILE A 158 11.00 12.87 -3.57
N ILE A 159 10.18 13.18 -2.57
CA ILE A 159 10.19 14.49 -1.91
C ILE A 159 11.56 14.75 -1.27
N VAL A 160 12.07 13.81 -0.47
CA VAL A 160 13.37 13.94 0.20
C VAL A 160 14.51 14.09 -0.81
N LYS A 161 14.57 13.22 -1.83
CA LYS A 161 15.63 13.30 -2.85
C LYS A 161 15.55 14.56 -3.72
N ASN A 162 14.37 15.13 -3.89
CA ASN A 162 14.20 16.40 -4.60
C ASN A 162 14.81 17.59 -3.84
N PHE A 163 14.88 17.53 -2.50
CA PHE A 163 15.51 18.58 -1.68
C PHE A 163 17.04 18.50 -1.63
N ASP A 164 17.64 17.36 -1.96
CA ASP A 164 19.09 17.15 -1.95
C ASP A 164 19.79 17.60 -3.26
N PHE A 165 19.06 18.09 -4.27
CA PHE A 165 19.70 18.69 -5.44
C PHE A 165 20.33 20.03 -5.04
N PRO A 166 21.65 20.24 -5.23
CA PRO A 166 22.27 21.52 -4.93
C PRO A 166 21.58 22.60 -5.77
N GLN A 167 20.97 23.58 -5.11
CA GLN A 167 20.49 24.79 -5.76
C GLN A 167 21.65 25.36 -6.59
N ARG A 168 21.51 25.31 -7.92
CA ARG A 168 22.48 25.89 -8.84
C ARG A 168 22.60 27.36 -8.46
N LYS A 169 23.75 27.79 -7.91
CA LYS A 169 24.02 29.21 -7.63
C LYS A 169 23.67 29.99 -8.90
N SER A 170 22.65 30.83 -8.82
CA SER A 170 22.36 31.84 -9.82
C SER A 170 23.65 32.64 -9.98
N ARG A 171 24.33 32.49 -11.12
CA ARG A 171 25.43 33.39 -11.47
C ARG A 171 24.77 34.74 -11.75
N GLN A 172 24.85 35.63 -10.76
CA GLN A 172 24.84 37.07 -11.00
C GLN A 172 26.04 37.45 -11.87
#